data_AF-A0A2M6ZME4-F1
#
_entry.id   AF-A0A2M6ZME4-F1
#
_cell.length_a   1.000
_cell.length_b   1.000
_cell.length_c   1.000
_cell.angle_alpha   90.00
_cell.angle_beta   90.00
_cell.angle_gamma   90.00
#
_symmetry.space_group_name_H-M   'P 1'
#
loop_
_entity.id
_entity.type
_entity.pdbx_description
1 polymer ?
#
loop_
_entity_poly.entity_id
_entity_poly.type
_entity_poly.pdbx_seq_one_letter_code
_entity_poly.pdbx_strand_id
1 'polypeptide(L)'
;MADIKELYSSLFDSTCQTLVNTVNCVGVMGRGLALEFKRRFPDMYSFYRSQCERRLLRPGKLLLYKESTPWILNFPTKDHWKYPSKILYIESGLSEFANTYYKIGITSIAFPELGTSSGKLGWNEVRRIMYKYLEPLKNLQIEIYHFNQYTKDTFEDKLYQKIHRFEIDDYIREIGLKRREAKLIYEAFTSGSISKLRDLQSIKGVGEKTIKAIYNYMHKPVERIITLSERQPTLF
;
A
#
# COMPACT_ATOMS: atom_id res chain seq x y z
N MET A 1 20.89 -17.19 10.41
CA MET A 1 20.80 -16.25 9.28
C MET A 1 19.34 -16.07 8.96
N ALA A 2 18.99 -15.03 8.22
CA ALA A 2 17.62 -14.80 7.80
C ALA A 2 17.24 -15.82 6.73
N ASP A 3 15.96 -16.20 6.66
CA ASP A 3 15.42 -16.95 5.53
C ASP A 3 15.00 -15.92 4.47
N ILE A 4 15.83 -15.73 3.44
CA ILE A 4 15.60 -14.73 2.38
C ILE A 4 15.10 -15.42 1.10
N LYS A 5 13.94 -14.99 0.60
CA LYS A 5 13.34 -15.46 -0.66
C LYS A 5 13.15 -14.30 -1.64
N GLU A 6 13.67 -14.43 -2.84
CA GLU A 6 13.40 -13.51 -3.95
C GLU A 6 12.19 -14.01 -4.75
N LEU A 7 11.20 -13.14 -4.99
CA LEU A 7 9.90 -13.46 -5.59
C LEU A 7 9.56 -12.50 -6.74
N TYR A 8 8.98 -13.04 -7.82
CA TYR A 8 8.56 -12.29 -9.01
C TYR A 8 7.04 -12.12 -9.06
N SER A 9 6.49 -11.46 -8.05
CA SER A 9 5.05 -11.20 -7.91
C SER A 9 4.79 -9.84 -7.24
N SER A 10 3.57 -9.56 -6.78
CA SER A 10 3.27 -8.29 -6.15
C SER A 10 3.71 -8.32 -4.69
N LEU A 11 4.38 -7.25 -4.22
CA LEU A 11 4.69 -7.08 -2.80
C LEU A 11 3.45 -7.23 -1.90
N PHE A 12 2.28 -6.86 -2.42
CA PHE A 12 1.02 -6.95 -1.69
C PHE A 12 0.42 -8.36 -1.62
N ASP A 13 1.00 -9.34 -2.31
CA ASP A 13 0.64 -10.75 -2.18
C ASP A 13 1.35 -11.42 -0.99
N SER A 14 2.30 -10.72 -0.36
CA SER A 14 3.04 -11.22 0.79
C SER A 14 2.13 -11.47 2.00
N THR A 15 2.43 -12.55 2.70
CA THR A 15 1.81 -12.87 4.00
C THR A 15 2.68 -12.44 5.18
N CYS A 16 3.80 -11.74 4.91
CA CYS A 16 4.65 -11.19 5.95
C CYS A 16 3.89 -10.23 6.86
N GLN A 17 4.26 -10.21 8.13
CA GLN A 17 3.70 -9.30 9.13
C GLN A 17 3.89 -7.83 8.73
N THR A 18 5.02 -7.51 8.10
CA THR A 18 5.38 -6.15 7.72
C THR A 18 5.69 -6.04 6.22
N LEU A 19 5.15 -5.02 5.56
CA LEU A 19 5.53 -4.64 4.19
C LEU A 19 6.33 -3.35 4.18
N VAL A 20 7.35 -3.28 3.33
CA VAL A 20 8.18 -2.09 3.18
C VAL A 20 7.64 -1.19 2.07
N ASN A 21 7.34 0.06 2.44
CA ASN A 21 7.01 1.11 1.50
C ASN A 21 8.22 2.02 1.28
N THR A 22 8.68 2.16 0.03
CA THR A 22 9.77 3.11 -0.28
C THR A 22 9.22 4.53 -0.40
N VAL A 23 9.68 5.44 0.46
CA VAL A 23 9.14 6.80 0.56
C VAL A 23 10.19 7.89 0.32
N ASN A 24 9.73 9.12 0.18
CA ASN A 24 10.56 10.31 0.34
C ASN A 24 10.37 10.91 1.74
N CYS A 25 11.03 12.04 2.02
CA CYS A 25 10.93 12.71 3.32
C CYS A 25 10.02 13.94 3.29
N VAL A 26 9.36 14.24 2.15
CA VAL A 26 8.55 15.44 1.94
C VAL A 26 7.05 15.17 1.80
N GLY A 27 6.57 13.98 2.19
CA GLY A 27 5.12 13.72 2.33
C GLY A 27 4.38 13.38 1.03
N VAL A 28 5.10 13.11 -0.07
CA VAL A 28 4.48 12.85 -1.38
C VAL A 28 4.46 11.36 -1.71
N MET A 29 3.30 10.79 -2.07
CA MET A 29 3.15 9.43 -2.60
C MET A 29 2.37 9.46 -3.92
N GLY A 30 3.03 9.90 -5.00
CA GLY A 30 2.35 10.26 -6.25
C GLY A 30 2.46 9.25 -7.40
N ARG A 31 3.31 8.23 -7.31
CA ARG A 31 3.48 7.22 -8.36
C ARG A 31 4.07 5.91 -7.85
N GLY A 32 3.96 4.86 -8.66
CA GLY A 32 4.56 3.55 -8.41
C GLY A 32 4.09 2.94 -7.09
N LEU A 33 4.97 2.17 -6.44
CA LEU A 33 4.66 1.46 -5.22
C LEU A 33 4.12 2.36 -4.10
N ALA A 34 4.71 3.55 -3.90
CA ALA A 34 4.26 4.48 -2.87
C ALA A 34 2.81 4.95 -3.09
N LEU A 35 2.38 5.17 -4.33
CA LEU A 35 0.99 5.50 -4.64
C LEU A 35 0.04 4.36 -4.27
N GLU A 36 0.43 3.12 -4.53
CA GLU A 36 -0.37 1.95 -4.15
C GLU A 36 -0.47 1.81 -2.63
N PHE A 37 0.60 2.07 -1.88
CA PHE A 37 0.51 2.17 -0.42
C PHE A 37 -0.42 3.29 0.05
N LYS A 38 -0.37 4.49 -0.57
CA LYS A 38 -1.30 5.59 -0.25
C LYS A 38 -2.76 5.18 -0.48
N ARG A 39 -3.03 4.45 -1.56
CA ARG A 39 -4.36 3.97 -1.91
C ARG A 39 -4.85 2.91 -0.92
N ARG A 40 -4.05 1.87 -0.70
CA ARG A 40 -4.41 0.71 0.13
C ARG A 40 -4.40 1.01 1.63
N PHE A 41 -3.56 1.93 2.09
CA PHE A 41 -3.38 2.29 3.50
C PHE A 41 -3.45 3.81 3.69
N PRO A 42 -4.64 4.43 3.53
CA PRO A 42 -4.79 5.89 3.55
C PRO A 42 -4.55 6.50 4.95
N ASP A 43 -4.84 5.76 6.03
CA ASP A 43 -4.51 6.17 7.40
C ASP A 43 -3.00 6.16 7.64
N MET A 44 -2.28 5.14 7.17
CA MET A 44 -0.81 5.11 7.15
C MET A 44 -0.24 6.30 6.38
N TYR A 45 -0.79 6.63 5.21
CA TYR A 45 -0.35 7.80 4.45
C TYR A 45 -0.55 9.12 5.24
N SER A 46 -1.69 9.26 5.90
CA SER A 46 -2.01 10.43 6.73
C SER A 46 -0.99 10.58 7.87
N PHE A 47 -0.69 9.47 8.55
CA PHE A 47 0.35 9.40 9.57
C PHE A 47 1.73 9.78 9.00
N TYR A 48 2.19 9.11 7.94
CA TYR A 48 3.45 9.41 7.27
C TYR A 48 3.58 10.90 6.90
N ARG A 49 2.54 11.47 6.29
CA ARG A 49 2.55 12.87 5.86
C ARG A 49 2.75 13.81 7.05
N SER A 50 2.08 13.58 8.17
CA SER A 50 2.24 14.37 9.39
C SER A 50 3.70 14.34 9.92
N GLN A 51 4.39 13.21 9.79
CA GLN A 51 5.79 13.09 10.21
C GLN A 51 6.73 13.86 9.28
N CYS A 52 6.45 13.88 7.96
CA CYS A 52 7.18 14.69 6.99
C CYS A 52 6.97 16.19 7.21
N GLU A 53 5.73 16.63 7.47
CA GLU A 53 5.42 18.05 7.73
C GLU A 53 6.15 18.57 8.98
N ARG A 54 6.29 17.71 9.99
CA ARG A 54 7.08 17.98 11.20
C ARG A 54 8.60 17.83 11.01
N ARG A 55 9.06 17.53 9.78
CA ARG A 55 10.47 17.27 9.43
C ARG A 55 11.13 16.18 10.28
N LEU A 56 10.34 15.20 10.71
CA LEU A 56 10.81 14.11 11.57
C LEU A 56 11.36 12.92 10.77
N LEU A 57 11.13 12.87 9.46
CA LEU A 57 11.60 11.81 8.58
C LEU A 57 12.81 12.29 7.76
N ARG A 58 13.83 11.44 7.66
CA ARG A 58 15.05 11.65 6.86
C ARG A 58 15.62 10.29 6.46
N PRO A 59 16.49 10.20 5.42
CA PRO A 59 17.20 8.96 5.13
C PRO A 59 17.89 8.37 6.36
N GLY A 60 17.81 7.05 6.51
CA GLY A 60 18.30 6.34 7.70
C GLY A 60 17.34 6.32 8.90
N LYS A 61 16.23 7.06 8.86
CA LYS A 61 15.19 7.00 9.91
C LYS A 61 13.95 6.29 9.40
N LEU A 62 13.71 5.08 9.90
CA LEU A 62 12.55 4.28 9.50
C LEU A 62 11.29 4.73 10.24
N LEU A 63 10.14 4.60 9.59
CA LEU A 63 8.84 4.94 10.17
C LEU A 63 7.88 3.75 10.07
N LEU A 64 7.70 3.05 11.19
CA LEU A 64 6.80 1.90 11.30
C LEU A 64 5.38 2.36 11.67
N TYR A 65 4.38 1.86 10.94
CA TYR A 65 2.96 2.04 11.22
C TYR A 65 2.33 0.67 11.54
N LYS A 66 1.77 0.53 12.75
CA LYS A 66 1.24 -0.74 13.29
C LYS A 66 -0.28 -0.84 13.30
N GLU A 67 -0.99 0.24 12.99
CA GLU A 67 -2.45 0.32 12.98
C GLU A 67 -3.03 -0.14 11.62
N SER A 68 -2.45 -1.21 11.06
CA SER A 68 -2.94 -1.92 9.88
C SER A 68 -2.49 -3.36 9.93
N THR A 69 -3.14 -4.23 9.14
CA THR A 69 -2.61 -5.56 8.84
C THR A 69 -2.49 -5.69 7.32
N PRO A 70 -1.29 -5.92 6.78
CA PRO A 70 0.01 -6.00 7.48
C PRO A 70 0.47 -4.64 8.06
N TRP A 71 1.50 -4.66 8.90
CA TRP A 71 2.22 -3.44 9.33
C TRP A 71 2.95 -2.82 8.13
N ILE A 72 3.14 -1.51 8.15
CA ILE A 72 3.84 -0.80 7.07
C ILE A 72 5.10 -0.13 7.60
N LEU A 73 6.26 -0.54 7.08
CA LEU A 73 7.54 0.11 7.34
C LEU A 73 7.84 1.10 6.21
N ASN A 74 7.65 2.39 6.45
CA ASN A 74 8.06 3.42 5.51
C ASN A 74 9.58 3.60 5.57
N PHE A 75 10.24 3.24 4.47
CA PHE A 75 11.69 3.25 4.29
C PHE A 75 12.07 4.43 3.39
N PRO A 76 12.70 5.49 3.93
CA PRO A 76 13.09 6.64 3.12
C PRO A 76 14.25 6.30 2.19
N THR A 77 13.94 6.06 0.92
CA THR A 77 14.93 5.86 -0.14
C THR A 77 15.26 7.16 -0.86
N LYS A 78 14.56 8.25 -0.54
CA LYS A 78 14.74 9.57 -1.14
C LYS A 78 14.58 10.65 -0.09
N ASP A 79 15.32 11.73 -0.22
CA ASP A 79 15.08 12.93 0.57
C ASP A 79 13.89 13.71 -0.02
N HIS A 80 14.03 14.14 -1.28
CA HIS A 80 12.94 14.75 -2.05
C HIS A 80 12.55 13.86 -3.25
N TRP A 81 11.25 13.83 -3.61
CA TRP A 81 10.74 12.96 -4.68
C TRP A 81 11.30 13.29 -6.08
N LYS A 82 11.78 14.53 -6.29
CA LYS A 82 12.35 15.06 -7.54
C LYS A 82 13.74 14.50 -7.87
N TYR A 83 14.57 14.19 -6.87
CA TYR A 83 15.97 13.74 -7.06
C TYR A 83 16.07 12.21 -7.10
N PRO A 84 17.14 11.58 -7.61
CA PRO A 84 17.32 10.13 -7.52
C PRO A 84 17.55 9.65 -6.07
N SER A 85 17.50 8.33 -5.88
CA SER A 85 17.95 7.67 -4.64
C SER A 85 19.48 7.69 -4.56
N LYS A 86 20.03 7.37 -3.39
CA LYS A 86 21.46 7.22 -3.16
C LYS A 86 21.71 5.92 -2.41
N ILE A 87 22.83 5.25 -2.72
CA ILE A 87 23.27 4.05 -1.99
C ILE A 87 23.35 4.29 -0.49
N LEU A 88 23.86 5.46 -0.07
CA LEU A 88 23.92 5.84 1.34
C LEU A 88 22.55 5.83 2.04
N TYR A 89 21.46 6.17 1.33
CA TYR A 89 20.11 6.13 1.90
C TYR A 89 19.64 4.69 2.13
N ILE A 90 20.03 3.77 1.24
CA ILE A 90 19.72 2.34 1.36
C ILE A 90 20.54 1.73 2.50
N GLU A 91 21.86 1.96 2.53
CA GLU A 91 22.71 1.44 3.60
C GLU A 91 22.31 1.96 4.99
N SER A 92 22.05 3.26 5.12
CA SER A 92 21.63 3.84 6.42
C SER A 92 20.30 3.28 6.89
N GLY A 93 19.30 3.13 6.01
CA GLY A 93 18.01 2.54 6.39
C GLY A 93 18.10 1.05 6.73
N LEU A 94 18.94 0.28 6.02
CA LEU A 94 19.14 -1.14 6.33
C LEU A 94 19.94 -1.35 7.62
N SER A 95 20.92 -0.49 7.90
CA SER A 95 21.64 -0.48 9.16
C SER A 95 20.70 -0.19 10.33
N GLU A 96 19.85 0.84 10.22
CA GLU A 96 18.82 1.13 11.22
C GLU A 96 17.85 -0.06 11.41
N PHE A 97 17.41 -0.67 10.31
CA PHE A 97 16.54 -1.86 10.36
C PHE A 97 17.21 -3.01 11.13
N ALA A 98 18.44 -3.37 10.75
CA ALA A 98 19.21 -4.45 11.38
C ALA A 98 19.37 -4.23 12.90
N ASN A 99 19.53 -2.98 13.33
CA ASN A 99 19.71 -2.63 14.74
C ASN A 99 18.40 -2.60 15.56
N THR A 100 17.24 -2.47 14.89
CA THR A 100 15.97 -2.17 15.57
C THR A 100 14.86 -3.21 15.37
N TYR A 101 14.87 -4.01 14.30
CA TYR A 101 13.75 -4.88 13.90
C TYR A 101 13.20 -5.74 15.05
N TYR A 102 14.10 -6.37 15.81
CA TYR A 102 13.74 -7.23 16.94
C TYR A 102 13.05 -6.45 18.05
N LYS A 103 13.60 -5.29 18.42
CA LYS A 103 13.06 -4.41 19.47
C LYS A 103 11.68 -3.85 19.11
N ILE A 104 11.46 -3.58 17.83
CA ILE A 104 10.18 -3.05 17.34
C ILE A 104 9.17 -4.16 17.00
N GLY A 105 9.56 -5.43 17.16
CA GLY A 105 8.68 -6.60 17.10
C GLY A 105 8.41 -7.14 15.70
N ILE A 106 9.28 -6.87 14.72
CA ILE A 106 9.15 -7.40 13.36
C ILE A 106 9.63 -8.85 13.32
N THR A 107 8.75 -9.78 12.94
CA THR A 107 9.03 -11.22 12.85
C THR A 107 9.09 -11.76 11.43
N SER A 108 8.45 -11.07 10.48
CA SER A 108 8.57 -11.34 9.04
C SER A 108 8.35 -10.05 8.25
N ILE A 109 9.10 -9.88 7.15
CA ILE A 109 9.09 -8.62 6.40
C ILE A 109 9.28 -8.84 4.90
N ALA A 110 8.50 -8.12 4.09
CA ALA A 110 8.66 -8.11 2.65
C ALA A 110 9.21 -6.75 2.17
N PHE A 111 10.33 -6.81 1.46
CA PHE A 111 10.98 -5.67 0.83
C PHE A 111 10.67 -5.62 -0.67
N PRO A 112 10.44 -4.43 -1.25
CA PRO A 112 10.64 -4.24 -2.68
C PRO A 112 12.13 -4.04 -2.99
N GLU A 113 12.47 -3.97 -4.27
CA GLU A 113 13.76 -3.46 -4.71
C GLU A 113 13.96 -1.99 -4.25
N LEU A 114 14.89 -1.77 -3.32
CA LEU A 114 15.05 -0.47 -2.68
C LEU A 114 15.72 0.55 -3.59
N GLY A 115 15.00 1.62 -3.93
CA GLY A 115 15.56 2.77 -4.63
C GLY A 115 15.95 2.50 -6.09
N THR A 116 15.50 1.39 -6.68
CA THR A 116 15.72 1.07 -8.10
C THR A 116 14.83 1.94 -8.99
N SER A 117 13.62 1.56 -9.36
CA SER A 117 12.83 2.17 -10.45
C SER A 117 12.83 3.73 -10.46
N SER A 118 12.10 4.37 -9.55
CA SER A 118 12.05 5.85 -9.46
C SER A 118 13.29 6.48 -8.79
N GLY A 119 14.19 5.65 -8.26
CA GLY A 119 15.42 6.08 -7.59
C GLY A 119 16.68 5.96 -8.47
N LYS A 120 16.57 5.29 -9.62
CA LYS A 120 17.60 5.01 -10.63
C LYS A 120 18.81 4.19 -10.16
N LEU A 121 18.74 3.51 -9.01
CA LEU A 121 19.81 2.60 -8.58
C LEU A 121 19.77 1.27 -9.34
N GLY A 122 20.94 0.69 -9.60
CA GLY A 122 21.04 -0.63 -10.24
C GLY A 122 20.76 -1.76 -9.25
N TRP A 123 19.89 -2.71 -9.63
CA TRP A 123 19.49 -3.80 -8.74
C TRP A 123 20.67 -4.61 -8.21
N ASN A 124 21.66 -4.96 -9.05
CA ASN A 124 22.83 -5.74 -8.62
C ASN A 124 23.63 -5.08 -7.49
N GLU A 125 23.67 -3.75 -7.44
CA GLU A 125 24.33 -3.01 -6.36
C GLU A 125 23.46 -3.02 -5.09
N VAL A 126 22.18 -2.69 -5.24
CA VAL A 126 21.19 -2.69 -4.15
C VAL A 126 21.09 -4.08 -3.51
N ARG A 127 21.04 -5.14 -4.32
CA ARG A 127 20.98 -6.53 -3.86
C ARG A 127 22.17 -6.89 -2.98
N ARG A 128 23.40 -6.57 -3.40
CA ARG A 128 24.61 -6.80 -2.59
C ARG A 128 24.53 -6.13 -1.23
N ILE A 129 24.04 -4.89 -1.21
CA ILE A 129 23.85 -4.12 0.03
C ILE A 129 22.74 -4.72 0.91
N MET A 130 21.59 -5.06 0.32
CA MET A 130 20.50 -5.72 1.05
C MET A 130 20.97 -7.00 1.71
N TYR A 131 21.64 -7.90 0.98
CA TYR A 131 22.17 -9.14 1.55
C TYR A 131 23.20 -8.90 2.66
N LYS A 132 24.12 -7.94 2.48
CA LYS A 132 25.10 -7.55 3.51
C LYS A 132 24.47 -7.23 4.86
N TYR A 133 23.31 -6.56 4.89
CA TYR A 133 22.64 -6.18 6.13
C TYR A 133 21.57 -7.17 6.60
N LEU A 134 20.91 -7.88 5.68
CA LEU A 134 19.75 -8.71 5.98
C LEU A 134 20.11 -10.17 6.28
N GLU A 135 21.10 -10.75 5.59
CA GLU A 135 21.49 -12.16 5.77
C GLU A 135 21.98 -12.48 7.20
N PRO A 136 22.75 -11.60 7.88
CA PRO A 136 23.20 -11.86 9.25
C PRO A 136 22.10 -11.88 10.31
N LEU A 137 20.90 -11.34 10.01
CA LEU A 137 19.80 -11.25 10.97
C LEU A 137 19.30 -12.65 11.34
N LYS A 138 19.03 -12.93 12.61
CA LYS A 138 18.65 -14.27 13.07
C LYS A 138 17.13 -14.38 13.19
N ASN A 139 16.58 -15.53 12.79
CA ASN A 139 15.16 -15.88 12.97
C ASN A 139 14.17 -14.88 12.35
N LEU A 140 14.55 -14.30 11.20
CA LEU A 140 13.71 -13.36 10.46
C LEU A 140 13.40 -13.95 9.08
N GLN A 141 12.11 -14.05 8.75
CA GLN A 141 11.67 -14.37 7.39
C GLN A 141 11.65 -13.09 6.56
N ILE A 142 12.31 -13.12 5.41
CA ILE A 142 12.45 -11.98 4.52
C ILE A 142 12.03 -12.39 3.11
N GLU A 143 11.12 -11.63 2.53
CA GLU A 143 10.79 -11.74 1.11
C GLU A 143 11.29 -10.49 0.38
N ILE A 144 11.87 -10.66 -0.81
CA ILE A 144 12.30 -9.57 -1.68
C ILE A 144 11.50 -9.70 -2.97
N TYR A 145 10.70 -8.68 -3.27
CA TYR A 145 9.82 -8.66 -4.43
C TYR A 145 10.41 -7.84 -5.57
N HIS A 146 10.55 -8.48 -6.72
CA HIS A 146 10.96 -7.84 -7.97
C HIS A 146 9.74 -7.24 -8.66
N PHE A 147 9.88 -5.99 -9.12
CA PHE A 147 8.82 -5.35 -9.88
C PHE A 147 8.61 -6.09 -11.20
N ASN A 148 7.41 -6.60 -11.42
CA ASN A 148 6.98 -7.16 -12.69
C ASN A 148 5.75 -6.38 -13.19
N GLN A 149 5.89 -5.73 -14.35
CA GLN A 149 4.83 -4.93 -14.96
C GLN A 149 3.62 -5.75 -15.43
N TYR A 150 3.78 -7.07 -15.55
CA TYR A 150 2.73 -8.01 -15.95
C TYR A 150 2.01 -8.64 -14.78
N THR A 151 2.43 -8.36 -13.53
CA THR A 151 1.75 -8.92 -12.36
C THR A 151 0.35 -8.35 -12.26
N LYS A 152 -0.65 -9.24 -12.24
CA LYS A 152 -2.05 -8.86 -12.15
C LYS A 152 -2.37 -8.44 -10.71
N ASP A 153 -2.93 -7.24 -10.54
CA ASP A 153 -3.36 -6.76 -9.22
C ASP A 153 -4.68 -7.42 -8.81
N THR A 154 -4.60 -8.49 -8.02
CA THR A 154 -5.79 -9.21 -7.53
C THR A 154 -6.60 -8.41 -6.51
N PHE A 155 -6.02 -7.40 -5.87
CA PHE A 155 -6.73 -6.56 -4.90
C PHE A 155 -7.73 -5.64 -5.60
N GLU A 156 -7.33 -5.01 -6.71
CA GLU A 156 -8.24 -4.18 -7.51
C GLU A 156 -9.42 -5.02 -8.03
N ASP A 157 -9.16 -6.23 -8.52
CA ASP A 157 -10.21 -7.14 -8.98
C ASP A 157 -11.20 -7.47 -7.85
N LYS A 158 -10.70 -7.84 -6.66
CA LYS A 158 -11.55 -8.18 -5.50
C LYS A 158 -12.41 -7.00 -5.06
N LEU A 159 -11.83 -5.81 -4.97
CA LEU A 159 -12.58 -4.62 -4.56
C LEU A 159 -13.60 -4.23 -5.64
N TYR A 160 -13.27 -4.38 -6.93
CA TYR A 160 -14.22 -4.14 -8.02
C TYR A 160 -15.39 -5.11 -7.88
N GLN A 161 -15.11 -6.41 -7.71
CA GLN A 161 -16.16 -7.42 -7.53
C GLN A 161 -17.08 -7.13 -6.35
N LYS A 162 -16.56 -6.55 -5.25
CA LYS A 162 -17.37 -6.17 -4.08
C LYS A 162 -18.32 -4.99 -4.35
N ILE A 163 -17.90 -3.96 -5.09
CA ILE A 163 -18.66 -2.70 -5.14
C ILE A 163 -19.31 -2.39 -6.49
N HIS A 164 -18.85 -2.97 -7.61
CA HIS A 164 -19.38 -2.61 -8.93
C HIS A 164 -20.87 -2.93 -9.12
N ARG A 165 -21.44 -3.83 -8.30
CA ARG A 165 -22.88 -4.17 -8.28
C ARG A 165 -23.68 -3.44 -7.21
N PHE A 166 -23.06 -2.51 -6.48
CA PHE A 166 -23.76 -1.72 -5.48
C PHE A 166 -24.74 -0.77 -6.15
N GLU A 167 -25.95 -0.72 -5.61
CA GLU A 167 -26.88 0.37 -5.88
C GLU A 167 -26.48 1.62 -5.09
N ILE A 168 -27.05 2.78 -5.46
CA ILE A 168 -26.75 4.06 -4.80
C ILE A 168 -26.89 3.97 -3.27
N ASP A 169 -27.92 3.29 -2.78
CA ASP A 169 -28.17 3.19 -1.35
C ASP A 169 -27.21 2.22 -0.62
N ASP A 170 -26.61 1.24 -1.33
CA ASP A 170 -25.59 0.35 -0.76
C ASP A 170 -24.30 1.13 -0.48
N TYR A 171 -23.89 2.02 -1.39
CA TYR A 171 -22.75 2.93 -1.16
C TYR A 171 -22.96 3.82 0.08
N ILE A 172 -24.18 4.29 0.29
CA ILE A 172 -24.50 5.14 1.45
C ILE A 172 -24.48 4.29 2.72
N ARG A 173 -25.11 3.11 2.72
CA ARG A 173 -25.30 2.29 3.91
C ARG A 173 -24.03 1.55 4.35
N GLU A 174 -23.33 0.90 3.41
CA GLU A 174 -22.21 0.01 3.70
C GLU A 174 -20.88 0.76 3.85
N ILE A 175 -20.70 1.81 3.04
CA ILE A 175 -19.46 2.59 2.95
C ILE A 175 -19.60 3.96 3.64
N GLY A 176 -20.82 4.50 3.77
CA GLY A 176 -21.05 5.81 4.38
C GLY A 176 -20.85 6.98 3.40
N LEU A 177 -20.98 6.74 2.09
CA LEU A 177 -20.81 7.80 1.09
C LEU A 177 -21.97 8.79 1.10
N LYS A 178 -21.68 10.03 0.71
CA LYS A 178 -22.75 11.02 0.45
C LYS A 178 -23.51 10.60 -0.80
N ARG A 179 -24.84 10.82 -0.85
CA ARG A 179 -25.69 10.45 -2.00
C ARG A 179 -25.17 10.99 -3.34
N ARG A 180 -24.60 12.20 -3.37
CA ARG A 180 -23.98 12.77 -4.58
C ARG A 180 -22.79 11.94 -5.06
N GLU A 181 -21.91 11.54 -4.15
CA GLU A 181 -20.70 10.75 -4.47
C GLU A 181 -21.09 9.33 -4.89
N ALA A 182 -22.05 8.72 -4.19
CA ALA A 182 -22.62 7.42 -4.54
C ALA A 182 -23.20 7.40 -5.96
N LYS A 183 -23.96 8.44 -6.34
CA LYS A 183 -24.51 8.59 -7.70
C LYS A 183 -23.42 8.65 -8.77
N LEU A 184 -22.40 9.50 -8.57
CA LEU A 184 -21.29 9.63 -9.52
C LEU A 184 -20.57 8.30 -9.76
N ILE A 185 -20.35 7.52 -8.70
CA ILE A 185 -19.67 6.22 -8.79
C ILE A 185 -20.57 5.19 -9.46
N TYR A 186 -21.84 5.11 -9.06
CA TYR A 186 -22.84 4.22 -9.68
C TYR A 186 -22.94 4.48 -11.19
N GLU A 187 -23.17 5.74 -11.58
CA GLU A 187 -23.25 6.15 -12.99
C GLU A 187 -21.97 5.81 -13.76
N ALA A 188 -20.80 5.97 -13.12
CA ALA A 188 -19.53 5.69 -13.77
C ALA A 188 -19.36 4.18 -14.08
N PHE A 189 -19.79 3.31 -13.16
CA PHE A 189 -19.80 1.86 -13.39
C PHE A 189 -20.86 1.43 -14.40
N THR A 190 -22.09 1.94 -14.29
CA THR A 190 -23.22 1.51 -15.16
C THR A 190 -23.05 1.99 -16.60
N SER A 191 -22.44 3.16 -16.80
CA SER A 191 -22.11 3.67 -18.14
C SER A 191 -20.89 2.98 -18.77
N GLY A 192 -20.14 2.19 -17.99
CA GLY A 192 -18.87 1.61 -18.42
C GLY A 192 -17.74 2.63 -18.58
N SER A 193 -17.92 3.87 -18.11
CA SER A 193 -16.87 4.90 -18.15
C SER A 193 -15.69 4.57 -17.24
N ILE A 194 -15.89 3.72 -16.24
CA ILE A 194 -14.82 3.07 -15.48
C ILE A 194 -15.02 1.56 -15.44
N SER A 195 -13.90 0.82 -15.39
CA SER A 195 -13.91 -0.64 -15.20
C SER A 195 -13.00 -1.09 -14.07
N LYS A 196 -12.18 -0.18 -13.53
CA LYS A 196 -11.23 -0.47 -12.45
C LYS A 196 -11.32 0.60 -11.38
N LEU A 197 -10.96 0.23 -10.16
CA LEU A 197 -11.04 1.14 -9.02
C LEU A 197 -10.04 2.28 -9.08
N ARG A 198 -8.88 2.05 -9.70
CA ARG A 198 -7.90 3.11 -9.95
C ARG A 198 -8.49 4.26 -10.77
N ASP A 199 -9.54 3.98 -11.56
CA ASP A 199 -10.23 4.95 -12.38
C ASP A 199 -11.19 5.83 -11.54
N LEU A 200 -11.52 5.46 -10.29
CA LEU A 200 -12.36 6.30 -9.40
C LEU A 200 -11.79 7.71 -9.21
N GLN A 201 -10.47 7.85 -9.27
CA GLN A 201 -9.77 9.13 -9.15
C GLN A 201 -10.02 10.07 -10.33
N SER A 202 -10.46 9.55 -11.48
CA SER A 202 -10.77 10.38 -12.65
C SER A 202 -12.19 10.96 -12.59
N ILE A 203 -13.05 10.44 -11.72
CA ILE A 203 -14.44 10.89 -11.60
C ILE A 203 -14.47 12.28 -10.96
N LYS A 204 -14.85 13.29 -11.75
CA LYS A 204 -14.99 14.67 -11.27
C LYS A 204 -16.03 14.74 -10.15
N GLY A 205 -15.59 15.14 -8.96
CA GLY A 205 -16.43 15.25 -7.77
C GLY A 205 -16.27 14.10 -6.76
N VAL A 206 -15.52 13.05 -7.11
CA VAL A 206 -15.07 12.01 -6.18
C VAL A 206 -13.72 12.44 -5.61
N GLY A 207 -13.72 12.80 -4.32
CA GLY A 207 -12.52 13.30 -3.63
C GLY A 207 -11.73 12.20 -2.90
N GLU A 208 -10.55 12.56 -2.37
CA GLU A 208 -9.70 11.65 -1.59
C GLU A 208 -10.43 11.01 -0.40
N LYS A 209 -11.39 11.72 0.23
CA LYS A 209 -12.19 11.20 1.35
C LYS A 209 -13.09 10.03 0.91
N THR A 210 -13.75 10.15 -0.23
CA THR A 210 -14.61 9.11 -0.81
C THR A 210 -13.78 7.88 -1.17
N ILE A 211 -12.63 8.09 -1.82
CA ILE A 211 -11.71 7.01 -2.19
C ILE A 211 -11.21 6.29 -0.93
N LYS A 212 -10.79 7.04 0.09
CA LYS A 212 -10.38 6.49 1.38
C LYS A 212 -11.48 5.61 1.99
N ALA A 213 -12.73 6.04 1.99
CA ALA A 213 -13.84 5.27 2.53
C ALA A 213 -14.02 3.92 1.79
N ILE A 214 -13.91 3.93 0.45
CA ILE A 214 -14.00 2.72 -0.39
C ILE A 214 -12.86 1.74 -0.11
N TYR A 215 -11.62 2.23 -0.01
CA TYR A 215 -10.48 1.37 0.34
C TYR A 215 -10.57 0.86 1.77
N ASN A 216 -11.02 1.67 2.74
CA ASN A 216 -11.20 1.23 4.12
C ASN A 216 -12.29 0.16 4.24
N TYR A 217 -13.33 0.23 3.42
CA TYR A 217 -14.35 -0.81 3.33
C TYR A 217 -13.80 -2.19 2.90
N MET A 218 -12.69 -2.25 2.16
CA MET A 218 -12.04 -3.54 1.85
C MET A 218 -11.45 -4.26 3.04
N HIS A 219 -10.98 -3.49 4.02
CA HIS A 219 -10.34 -4.01 5.22
C HIS A 219 -11.35 -4.43 6.29
N LYS A 220 -12.64 -4.13 6.09
CA LYS A 220 -13.70 -4.70 6.93
C LYS A 220 -13.77 -6.23 6.67
N PRO A 221 -13.93 -7.05 7.72
CA PRO A 221 -14.21 -8.47 7.57
C PRO A 221 -15.36 -8.68 6.58
N VAL A 222 -15.29 -9.73 5.76
CA VAL A 222 -16.41 -10.09 4.89
C VAL A 222 -17.52 -10.64 5.78
N GLU A 223 -18.33 -9.77 6.35
CA GLU A 223 -19.70 -10.13 6.66
C GLU A 223 -20.41 -10.35 5.32
N ARG A 224 -21.18 -11.42 5.20
CA ARG A 224 -21.89 -11.76 3.97
C ARG A 224 -22.93 -10.67 3.73
N ILE A 225 -22.61 -9.69 2.89
CA ILE A 225 -23.53 -8.60 2.57
C ILE A 225 -24.54 -9.13 1.57
N ILE A 226 -25.75 -9.38 2.08
CA ILE A 226 -26.91 -9.67 1.25
C ILE A 226 -27.33 -8.34 0.65
N THR A 227 -27.11 -8.15 -0.65
CA THR A 227 -27.60 -6.95 -1.36
C THR A 227 -29.14 -6.89 -1.27
N LEU A 228 -29.74 -5.71 -1.44
CA LEU A 228 -31.21 -5.61 -1.48
C LEU A 228 -31.82 -6.49 -2.60
N SER A 229 -31.09 -6.70 -3.69
CA SER A 229 -31.46 -7.60 -4.78
C SER A 229 -31.35 -9.09 -4.42
N GLU A 230 -30.58 -9.45 -3.39
CA GLU A 230 -30.43 -10.82 -2.87
C GLU A 230 -31.37 -11.12 -1.69
N ARG A 231 -32.03 -10.10 -1.13
CA ARG A 231 -33.10 -10.33 -0.13
C ARG A 231 -34.32 -10.86 -0.86
N GLN A 232 -34.53 -12.19 -0.80
CA GLN A 232 -35.82 -12.76 -1.20
C GLN A 232 -36.94 -12.03 -0.44
N PRO A 233 -38.04 -11.64 -1.09
CA PRO A 233 -39.18 -11.10 -0.38
C PRO A 233 -39.62 -12.14 0.64
N THR A 234 -39.68 -11.77 1.92
CA THR A 234 -40.30 -12.60 2.94
C THR A 234 -41.75 -12.80 2.51
N LEU A 235 -42.06 -14.04 2.12
CA LEU A 235 -43.43 -14.51 1.99
C LEU A 235 -44.07 -14.39 3.38
N PHE A 236 -44.90 -13.37 3.55
CA PHE A 236 -45.88 -13.33 4.63
C PHE A 236 -47.03 -14.28 4.31
#